data_AF-A0A2N2FX21-F1
#
_entry.id   AF-A0A2N2FX21-F1
#
_cell.length_a   1.000
_cell.length_b   1.000
_cell.length_c   1.000
_cell.angle_alpha   90.00
_cell.angle_beta   90.00
_cell.angle_gamma   90.00
#
_symmetry.space_group_name_H-M   'P 1'
#
loop_
_entity.id
_entity.type
_entity.pdbx_description
1 polymer ?
#
loop_
_entity_poly.entity_id
_entity_poly.type
_entity_poly.pdbx_seq_one_letter_code
_entity_poly.pdbx_strand_id
1 'polypeptide(L)'
;MKKMLTIALLLAFTAGTAIAADTVVMTAKNGNVTFNHKAHSESMDCKICHGDAKPGKIELDKDAAHALCKDCHTKKAAGPTKCGECHKK
;
A
#
# COMPACT_ATOMS: atom_id res chain seq x y z
N MET A 1 -45.84 16.40 -25.88
CA MET A 1 -45.12 15.11 -25.84
C MET A 1 -43.68 15.31 -26.30
N LYS A 2 -42.87 15.98 -25.49
CA LYS A 2 -41.43 16.21 -25.69
C LYS A 2 -40.97 16.77 -24.36
N LYS A 3 -39.97 16.15 -23.73
CA LYS A 3 -39.54 16.28 -22.31
C LYS A 3 -40.14 15.23 -21.37
N MET A 4 -39.67 13.99 -21.50
CA MET A 4 -39.53 13.08 -20.37
C MET A 4 -38.10 12.54 -20.43
N LEU A 5 -37.28 13.00 -19.49
CA LEU A 5 -36.67 12.15 -18.45
C LEU A 5 -35.52 11.31 -19.04
N THR A 6 -34.32 11.89 -19.21
CA THR A 6 -33.31 12.14 -18.15
C THR A 6 -32.75 10.84 -17.56
N ILE A 7 -31.51 10.53 -17.96
CA ILE A 7 -30.40 9.95 -17.15
C ILE A 7 -30.67 8.64 -16.41
N ALA A 8 -29.97 7.59 -16.83
CA ALA A 8 -29.28 6.61 -15.98
C ALA A 8 -28.36 5.76 -16.89
N LEU A 9 -27.34 6.36 -17.51
CA LEU A 9 -25.95 6.21 -17.05
C LEU A 9 -25.70 4.89 -16.30
N LEU A 10 -25.24 3.90 -17.08
CA LEU A 10 -24.39 2.78 -16.72
C LEU A 10 -24.01 2.69 -15.23
N LEU A 11 -24.75 1.90 -14.46
CA LEU A 11 -24.23 1.30 -13.23
C LEU A 11 -23.69 -0.10 -13.56
N ALA A 12 -22.61 -0.13 -14.32
CA ALA A 12 -21.68 -1.25 -14.23
C ALA A 12 -20.81 -0.98 -12.99
N PHE A 13 -21.33 -1.35 -11.82
CA PHE A 13 -20.52 -1.45 -10.61
C PHE A 13 -19.61 -2.67 -10.82
N THR A 14 -18.50 -2.47 -11.53
CA THR A 14 -17.42 -3.43 -11.53
C THR A 14 -16.94 -3.49 -10.09
N ALA A 15 -17.31 -4.57 -9.40
CA ALA A 15 -16.68 -4.97 -8.16
C ALA A 15 -15.21 -5.26 -8.50
N GLY A 16 -14.39 -4.21 -8.52
CA GLY A 16 -12.96 -4.31 -8.70
C GLY A 16 -12.43 -5.14 -7.55
N THR A 17 -12.03 -6.37 -7.85
CA THR A 17 -11.12 -7.10 -6.99
C THR A 17 -9.91 -6.19 -6.80
N ALA A 18 -9.70 -5.72 -5.57
CA ALA A 18 -8.50 -4.98 -5.22
C ALA A 18 -7.33 -5.98 -5.32
N ILE A 19 -6.74 -6.08 -6.51
CA ILE A 19 -5.53 -6.85 -6.72
C ILE A 19 -4.42 -6.08 -6.01
N ALA A 20 -3.78 -6.72 -5.02
CA ALA A 20 -2.63 -6.15 -4.37
C ALA A 20 -1.52 -5.94 -5.42
N ALA A 21 -0.99 -4.73 -5.52
CA ALA A 21 0.11 -4.45 -6.44
C ALA A 21 1.37 -5.17 -5.98
N ASP A 22 2.13 -5.79 -6.89
CA ASP A 22 3.37 -6.47 -6.56
C ASP A 22 4.41 -5.52 -5.95
N THR A 23 4.37 -4.26 -6.36
CA THR A 23 5.25 -3.20 -5.86
C THR A 23 4.45 -1.93 -5.63
N VAL A 24 4.72 -1.26 -4.51
CA VAL A 24 4.09 0.00 -4.12
C VAL A 24 5.18 1.06 -3.99
N VAL A 25 5.01 2.20 -4.66
CA VAL A 25 5.91 3.34 -4.51
C VAL A 25 5.31 4.33 -3.53
N MET A 26 6.02 4.57 -2.42
CA MET A 26 5.67 5.57 -1.42
C MET A 26 6.46 6.84 -1.72
N THR A 27 5.75 7.93 -1.97
CA THR A 27 6.38 9.22 -2.28
C THR A 27 6.85 9.88 -0.99
N ALA A 28 8.10 10.34 -0.99
CA ALA A 28 8.67 11.03 0.16
C ALA A 28 9.66 12.12 -0.28
N LYS A 29 9.72 13.22 0.47
CA LYS A 29 10.55 14.39 0.13
C LYS A 29 12.06 14.08 0.07
N ASN A 30 12.49 13.06 0.80
CA ASN A 30 13.89 12.64 0.90
C ASN A 30 14.28 11.53 -0.09
N GLY A 31 13.38 11.16 -1.02
CA GLY A 31 13.55 10.08 -1.99
C GLY A 31 12.42 9.07 -1.85
N ASN A 32 11.89 8.61 -2.99
CA ASN A 32 10.81 7.64 -2.97
C ASN A 32 11.29 6.31 -2.38
N VAL A 33 10.36 5.59 -1.76
CA VAL A 33 10.61 4.25 -1.23
C VAL A 33 9.79 3.26 -2.05
N THR A 34 10.49 2.34 -2.70
CA THR A 34 9.87 1.24 -3.43
C THR A 34 9.69 0.05 -2.50
N PHE A 35 8.44 -0.27 -2.17
CA PHE A 35 8.08 -1.42 -1.35
C PHE A 35 7.72 -2.61 -2.23
N ASN A 36 8.49 -3.70 -2.11
CA ASN A 36 8.18 -4.96 -2.78
C ASN A 36 7.11 -5.73 -1.98
N HIS A 37 5.85 -5.39 -2.22
CA HIS A 37 4.69 -5.97 -1.53
C HIS A 37 4.59 -7.48 -1.78
N LYS A 38 4.86 -7.94 -3.01
CA LYS A 38 4.84 -9.37 -3.37
C LYS A 38 5.75 -10.20 -2.47
N ALA A 39 7.03 -9.82 -2.38
CA ALA A 39 8.01 -10.54 -1.57
C ALA A 39 7.62 -10.59 -0.08
N HIS A 40 7.00 -9.52 0.43
CA HIS A 40 6.51 -9.50 1.80
C HIS A 40 5.30 -10.41 1.97
N SER A 41 4.30 -10.30 1.09
CA SER A 41 3.07 -11.10 1.16
C SER A 41 3.29 -12.60 0.96
N GLU A 42 4.36 -13.01 0.27
CA GLU A 42 4.71 -14.42 0.09
C GLU A 42 5.29 -15.05 1.36
N SER A 43 5.87 -14.24 2.25
CA SER A 43 6.59 -14.71 3.43
C SER A 43 5.92 -14.32 4.76
N MET A 44 4.87 -13.51 4.72
CA MET A 44 4.26 -12.88 5.90
C MET A 44 2.74 -12.80 5.79
N ASP A 45 2.08 -12.83 6.94
CA ASP A 45 0.63 -12.65 7.06
C ASP A 45 0.25 -11.19 6.78
N CYS A 46 -0.80 -10.99 5.97
CA CYS A 46 -1.36 -9.68 5.61
C CYS A 46 -1.64 -8.79 6.83
N LYS A 47 -2.05 -9.41 7.96
CA LYS A 47 -2.41 -8.69 9.18
C LYS A 47 -1.25 -7.95 9.85
N ILE A 48 -0.01 -8.32 9.53
CA ILE A 48 1.19 -7.67 10.08
C ILE A 48 1.22 -6.19 9.69
N CYS A 49 0.71 -5.84 8.50
CA CYS A 49 0.66 -4.46 8.02
C CYS A 49 -0.77 -3.91 7.97
N HIS A 50 -1.77 -4.74 7.62
CA HIS A 50 -3.15 -4.29 7.42
C HIS A 50 -4.06 -4.45 8.66
N GLY A 51 -3.56 -5.07 9.73
CA GLY A 51 -4.38 -5.45 10.88
C GLY A 51 -5.42 -6.53 10.53
N ASP A 52 -6.44 -6.68 11.37
CA ASP A 52 -7.49 -7.68 11.18
C ASP A 52 -8.54 -7.29 10.12
N ALA A 53 -8.46 -6.06 9.62
CA ALA A 53 -9.35 -5.58 8.56
C ALA A 53 -8.99 -6.18 7.20
N LYS A 54 -9.95 -6.16 6.28
CA LYS A 54 -9.69 -6.53 4.88
C LYS A 54 -8.54 -5.66 4.33
N PRO A 55 -7.47 -6.27 3.78
CA PRO A 55 -6.35 -5.52 3.21
C PRO A 55 -6.81 -4.49 2.18
N GLY A 56 -6.22 -3.31 2.26
CA GLY A 56 -6.54 -2.15 1.44
C GLY A 56 -5.43 -1.12 1.49
N LYS A 57 -5.64 0.04 0.88
CA LYS A 57 -4.66 1.13 0.92
C LYS A 57 -4.41 1.55 2.38
N ILE A 58 -3.15 1.51 2.79
CA ILE A 58 -2.71 2.03 4.09
C ILE A 58 -2.25 3.47 3.88
N GLU A 59 -2.74 4.38 4.71
CA GLU A 59 -2.13 5.70 4.83
C GLU A 59 -1.01 5.63 5.85
N LEU A 60 0.22 5.87 5.39
CA LEU A 60 1.40 5.89 6.23
C LEU A 60 2.01 7.28 6.19
N ASP A 61 2.20 7.87 7.37
CA ASP A 61 3.10 9.00 7.53
C ASP A 61 4.53 8.51 7.78
N LYS A 62 5.45 9.45 7.98
CA LYS A 62 6.86 9.17 8.26
C LYS A 62 7.03 8.28 9.50
N ASP A 63 6.31 8.57 10.57
CA ASP A 63 6.54 7.94 11.86
C ASP A 63 5.94 6.54 11.88
N ALA A 64 4.74 6.38 11.32
CA ALA A 64 4.11 5.08 11.10
C ALA A 64 4.95 4.19 10.18
N ALA A 65 5.47 4.72 9.07
CA ALA A 65 6.32 3.95 8.15
C ALA A 65 7.64 3.50 8.81
N HIS A 66 8.30 4.37 9.58
CA HIS A 66 9.52 3.97 10.28
C HIS A 66 9.23 2.96 11.39
N ALA A 67 8.17 3.13 12.18
CA ALA A 67 7.78 2.17 13.20
C ALA A 67 7.40 0.81 12.60
N LEU A 68 6.69 0.79 11.47
CA LEU A 68 6.27 -0.47 10.83
C LEU A 68 7.44 -1.16 10.11
N CYS A 69 8.10 -0.45 9.20
CA CYS A 69 9.08 -1.05 8.30
C CYS A 69 10.44 -1.22 9.00
N LYS A 70 11.00 -0.13 9.57
CA LYS A 70 12.35 -0.14 10.12
C LYS A 70 12.43 -0.99 11.38
N ASP A 71 11.42 -0.94 12.26
CA ASP A 71 11.47 -1.76 13.48
C ASP A 71 11.36 -3.24 13.14
N CYS A 72 10.51 -3.63 12.19
CA CYS A 72 10.43 -5.02 11.74
C CYS A 72 11.78 -5.49 11.18
N HIS A 73 12.38 -4.73 10.26
CA HIS A 73 13.69 -5.07 9.69
C HIS A 73 14.80 -5.14 10.73
N THR A 74 14.76 -4.25 11.73
CA THR A 74 15.72 -4.22 12.84
C THR A 74 15.55 -5.46 13.73
N LYS A 75 14.32 -5.76 14.15
CA LYS A 75 14.01 -6.91 15.03
C LYS A 75 14.30 -8.25 14.38
N LYS A 76 14.09 -8.35 13.06
CA LYS A 76 14.35 -9.56 12.28
C LYS A 76 15.77 -9.63 11.72
N ALA A 77 16.57 -8.57 11.89
CA ALA A 77 17.88 -8.41 11.27
C ALA A 77 17.84 -8.70 9.75
N ALA A 78 16.75 -8.31 9.09
CA ALA A 78 16.46 -8.64 7.70
C ALA A 78 15.81 -7.44 7.01
N GLY A 79 16.44 -6.94 5.94
CA GLY A 79 15.97 -5.77 5.21
C GLY A 79 16.68 -4.46 5.59
N PRO A 80 16.39 -3.37 4.87
CA PRO A 80 17.07 -2.09 5.03
C PRO A 80 16.72 -1.38 6.34
N THR A 81 17.71 -0.74 6.97
CA THR A 81 17.52 0.02 8.22
C THR A 81 18.13 1.43 8.18
N LYS A 82 18.96 1.72 7.17
CA LYS A 82 19.56 3.05 6.98
C LYS A 82 18.73 3.88 6.00
N CYS A 83 18.76 5.20 6.18
CA CYS A 83 17.93 6.14 5.42
C CYS A 83 18.06 5.93 3.89
N GLY A 84 19.28 5.86 3.38
CA GLY A 84 19.56 5.72 1.94
C GLY A 84 19.40 4.30 1.39
N GLU A 85 19.11 3.31 2.23
CA GLU A 85 18.80 1.95 1.78
C GLU A 85 17.33 1.87 1.33
N CYS A 86 16.44 2.63 1.99
CA CYS A 86 15.03 2.75 1.61
C CYS A 86 14.77 3.93 0.67
N HIS A 87 15.26 5.12 1.02
CA HIS A 87 15.01 6.35 0.27
C HIS A 87 16.02 6.49 -0.87
N LYS A 88 15.63 6.03 -2.05
CA LYS A 88 16.41 6.20 -3.28
C LYS A 88 15.96 7.48 -3.98
N LYS A 89 16.92 8.34 -4.32
CA LYS A 89 16.71 9.53 -5.16
C LYS A 89 17.01 9.19 -6.61
#